data_AF-A0AAW8EUA7-F1
#
_entry.id   AF-A0AAW8EUA7-F1
#
_cell.length_a   1.000
_cell.length_b   1.000
_cell.length_c   1.000
_cell.angle_alpha   90.00
_cell.angle_beta   90.00
_cell.angle_gamma   90.00
#
_symmetry.space_group_name_H-M   'P 1'
#
loop_
_entity.id
_entity.type
_entity.pdbx_description
1 polymer ?
#
loop_
_entity_poly.entity_id
_entity_poly.type
_entity_poly.pdbx_seq_one_letter_code
_entity_poly.pdbx_strand_id
1 'polypeptide(L)'
;MSSSKSTFIIEAFQTLLQSGVWFPKHLGEASMRLMRIGAVGAEKPSVLLDADNYVDLSDLVHDFDEEFFGSGGVSRITPIVAERARAGAVNSLGSQRIGAPIARPHQIICVGLNFADHAAESGQAVPEEPILFSKSPNTIVGPNDDVRLPRGSTKADWEVELGIVIGSRASYLDDPAQVRDHIAGYMLVNDISERAFQLERGGQWLKGKSAETFNPAGPWLATPDEFENILSLDMWLDVNGIRRQVGSTATMIFDPYVIVHYVSQFLVLEPGDLINTGTPPGVGLGFDPADLVAPGRRHGTGHNRAGHAAASSHRVVSCRAIGEARVTRALITGAGRGLGAAAADRLERDGIEVIRVDIGGDDVLALDVTDEEAVSRMADRVGPVDILINSAGVVGPNTPLLSTTADQWRSVLDVNVLGTVATMRAFIPAMVERGWGRVVNLASMAGKDGNPNLSVYSASKAAVIALTKSAGKELATTGVLVNAVAPAVISTPMNQDTAPDVLAHITSLIPMKRVGTPAEVAELIAWLSSGNVSFSTGAVYDISGGRATY
;
A
#
# COMPACT_ATOMS: atom_id res chain seq x y z
N MET A 1 -9.23 44.28 -24.50
CA MET A 1 -7.98 43.54 -24.27
C MET A 1 -8.34 42.15 -23.72
N SER A 2 -8.44 41.15 -24.59
CA SER A 2 -8.76 39.77 -24.19
C SER A 2 -7.48 39.08 -23.71
N SER A 3 -7.32 38.88 -22.40
CA SER A 3 -6.21 38.07 -21.88
C SER A 3 -6.56 36.60 -22.08
N SER A 4 -5.91 35.95 -23.04
CA SER A 4 -5.88 34.50 -23.21
C SER A 4 -5.48 33.83 -21.88
N LYS A 5 -6.42 33.19 -21.19
CA LYS A 5 -6.13 32.34 -20.02
C LYS A 5 -5.65 30.98 -20.54
N SER A 6 -4.43 30.59 -20.19
CA SER A 6 -3.92 29.24 -20.47
C SER A 6 -4.35 28.31 -19.34
N THR A 7 -4.92 27.16 -19.71
CA THR A 7 -5.48 26.19 -18.77
C THR A 7 -5.04 24.80 -19.20
N PHE A 8 -4.84 23.88 -18.25
CA PHE A 8 -4.63 22.46 -18.53
C PHE A 8 -5.61 21.62 -17.70
N ILE A 9 -5.93 20.41 -18.18
CA ILE A 9 -6.97 19.55 -17.61
C ILE A 9 -6.32 18.61 -16.59
N ILE A 10 -7.03 18.26 -15.53
CA ILE A 10 -6.63 17.17 -14.64
C ILE A 10 -7.66 16.04 -14.82
N GLU A 11 -7.23 14.87 -15.30
CA GLU A 11 -8.08 13.66 -15.40
C GLU A 11 -7.80 12.75 -14.20
N ALA A 12 -7.90 13.29 -12.99
CA ALA A 12 -7.41 12.55 -11.84
C ALA A 12 -8.29 11.36 -11.44
N PHE A 13 -9.57 11.29 -11.85
CA PHE A 13 -10.48 10.37 -11.14
C PHE A 13 -11.49 9.56 -11.97
N GLN A 14 -11.49 9.65 -13.31
CA GLN A 14 -12.45 8.88 -14.13
C GLN A 14 -12.22 7.35 -14.06
N THR A 15 -10.99 6.88 -13.85
CA THR A 15 -10.67 5.45 -13.83
C THR A 15 -11.11 4.74 -12.53
N LEU A 16 -11.27 5.49 -11.42
CA LEU A 16 -11.73 4.94 -10.14
C LEU A 16 -13.17 4.44 -10.20
N LEU A 17 -14.05 5.23 -10.81
CA LEU A 17 -15.47 4.95 -10.95
C LEU A 17 -15.72 3.81 -11.95
N GLN A 18 -14.97 3.74 -13.04
CA GLN A 18 -15.21 2.72 -14.08
C GLN A 18 -14.72 1.31 -13.73
N SER A 19 -13.84 1.17 -12.72
CA SER A 19 -13.21 -0.13 -12.44
C SER A 19 -14.09 -1.10 -11.64
N GLY A 20 -15.07 -0.62 -10.85
CA GLY A 20 -15.93 -1.49 -10.03
C GLY A 20 -15.20 -2.33 -8.96
N VAL A 21 -13.88 -2.14 -8.77
CA VAL A 21 -13.02 -2.99 -7.91
C VAL A 21 -12.99 -2.50 -6.44
N TRP A 22 -13.68 -1.41 -6.10
CA TRP A 22 -13.51 -0.70 -4.82
C TRP A 22 -14.77 -0.52 -3.97
N PHE A 23 -15.58 -1.58 -3.91
CA PHE A 23 -16.62 -1.74 -2.89
C PHE A 23 -16.23 -2.89 -1.97
N PRO A 24 -15.96 -2.66 -0.67
CA PRO A 24 -16.06 -3.77 0.25
C PRO A 24 -17.45 -4.37 0.05
N LYS A 25 -17.54 -5.70 -0.05
CA LYS A 25 -18.83 -6.42 -0.23
C LYS A 25 -19.83 -6.09 0.89
N HIS A 26 -19.35 -5.49 1.97
CA HIS A 26 -20.12 -4.90 3.05
C HIS A 26 -19.49 -3.55 3.41
N LEU A 27 -20.17 -2.43 3.10
CA LEU A 27 -19.99 -1.23 3.90
C LEU A 27 -20.25 -1.66 5.35
N GLY A 28 -19.24 -1.58 6.22
CA GLY A 28 -19.52 -1.63 7.65
C GLY A 28 -20.55 -0.53 7.93
N GLU A 29 -21.45 -0.72 8.90
CA GLU A 29 -22.55 0.23 9.15
C GLU A 29 -22.09 1.69 9.45
N ALA A 30 -20.78 1.96 9.53
CA ALA A 30 -20.16 3.26 9.82
C ALA A 30 -19.38 3.94 8.66
N SER A 31 -18.96 3.21 7.62
CA SER A 31 -17.97 3.74 6.66
C SER A 31 -18.59 4.63 5.57
N MET A 32 -17.94 5.75 5.26
CA MET A 32 -18.48 6.78 4.36
C MET A 32 -17.41 7.48 3.52
N ARG A 33 -17.83 7.84 2.30
CA ARG A 33 -17.09 8.65 1.32
C ARG A 33 -17.92 9.88 0.95
N LEU A 34 -17.63 11.02 1.59
CA LEU A 34 -18.36 12.27 1.40
C LEU A 34 -17.93 12.97 0.11
N MET A 35 -18.87 13.51 -0.66
CA MET A 35 -18.61 14.16 -1.94
C MET A 35 -19.53 15.36 -2.18
N ARG A 36 -19.11 16.28 -3.04
CA ARG A 36 -19.91 17.44 -3.45
C ARG A 36 -20.13 17.36 -4.95
N ILE A 37 -21.39 17.27 -5.40
CA ILE A 37 -21.73 17.12 -6.83
C ILE A 37 -22.44 18.36 -7.34
N GLY A 38 -22.01 18.90 -8.49
CA GLY A 38 -22.74 19.96 -9.19
C GLY A 38 -21.84 21.02 -9.82
N ALA A 39 -22.47 22.11 -10.26
CA ALA A 39 -21.76 23.27 -10.80
C ALA A 39 -20.93 23.97 -9.71
N VAL A 40 -19.85 24.64 -10.12
CA VAL A 40 -18.97 25.41 -9.20
C VAL A 40 -19.81 26.40 -8.38
N GLY A 41 -19.77 26.28 -7.05
CA GLY A 41 -20.49 27.15 -6.12
C GLY A 41 -21.97 26.80 -5.90
N ALA A 42 -22.43 25.69 -6.48
CA ALA A 42 -23.77 25.15 -6.29
C ALA A 42 -23.73 23.63 -6.10
N GLU A 43 -22.62 23.11 -5.57
CA GLU A 43 -22.46 21.70 -5.30
C GLU A 43 -23.37 21.24 -4.17
N LYS A 44 -23.90 20.02 -4.31
CA LYS A 44 -24.76 19.36 -3.34
C LYS A 44 -23.95 18.36 -2.52
N PRO A 45 -24.08 18.38 -1.18
CA PRO A 45 -23.54 17.33 -0.31
C PRO A 45 -24.13 15.96 -0.66
N SER A 46 -23.27 14.96 -0.77
CA SER A 46 -23.64 13.62 -1.19
C SER A 46 -22.67 12.58 -0.58
N VAL A 47 -23.08 11.32 -0.55
CA VAL A 47 -22.24 10.20 -0.11
C VAL A 47 -22.16 9.16 -1.20
N LEU A 48 -20.93 8.83 -1.63
CA LEU A 48 -20.69 7.75 -2.59
C LEU A 48 -21.05 6.41 -1.94
N LEU A 49 -21.91 5.64 -2.59
CA LEU A 49 -22.20 4.27 -2.19
C LEU A 49 -21.37 3.29 -3.00
N ASP A 50 -21.40 3.50 -4.32
CA ASP A 50 -20.63 2.71 -5.25
C ASP A 50 -20.05 3.54 -6.40
N ALA A 51 -19.46 2.85 -7.39
CA ALA A 51 -18.77 3.44 -8.53
C ALA A 51 -19.67 4.36 -9.35
N ASP A 52 -20.97 4.05 -9.34
CA ASP A 52 -21.95 4.68 -10.19
C ASP A 52 -23.04 5.38 -9.38
N ASN A 53 -23.13 5.16 -8.06
CA ASN A 53 -24.26 5.58 -7.25
C ASN A 53 -23.87 6.34 -5.98
N TYR A 54 -24.70 7.31 -5.63
CA TYR A 54 -24.57 8.13 -4.43
C TYR A 54 -25.93 8.42 -3.79
N VAL A 55 -25.90 8.80 -2.50
CA VAL A 55 -27.05 9.35 -1.78
C VAL A 55 -26.93 10.88 -1.77
N ASP A 56 -27.94 11.58 -2.29
CA ASP A 56 -28.05 13.05 -2.17
C ASP A 56 -28.44 13.38 -0.72
N LEU A 57 -27.76 14.35 -0.10
CA LEU A 57 -28.03 14.85 1.26
C LEU A 57 -28.37 16.33 1.28
N SER A 58 -28.57 16.99 0.14
CA SER A 58 -28.80 18.44 0.03
C SER A 58 -30.11 18.92 0.67
N ASP A 59 -31.01 18.01 1.03
CA ASP A 59 -32.22 18.32 1.81
C ASP A 59 -31.96 18.37 3.33
N LEU A 60 -30.83 17.84 3.79
CA LEU A 60 -30.48 17.71 5.21
C LEU A 60 -29.21 18.50 5.58
N VAL A 61 -28.22 18.49 4.69
CA VAL A 61 -26.90 19.09 4.89
C VAL A 61 -26.76 20.24 3.93
N HIS A 62 -26.46 21.42 4.46
CA HIS A 62 -26.20 22.61 3.65
C HIS A 62 -24.88 22.46 2.86
N ASP A 63 -23.78 22.19 3.58
CA ASP A 63 -22.48 21.88 3.00
C ASP A 63 -21.64 21.02 3.95
N PHE A 64 -20.51 20.47 3.48
CA PHE A 64 -19.49 19.83 4.32
C PHE A 64 -18.48 20.88 4.79
N ASP A 65 -18.95 21.76 5.67
CA ASP A 65 -18.22 22.91 6.24
C ASP A 65 -17.91 22.73 7.73
N GLU A 66 -17.41 23.78 8.38
CA GLU A 66 -17.11 23.79 9.82
C GLU A 66 -18.31 23.39 10.67
N GLU A 67 -19.51 23.90 10.37
CA GLU A 67 -20.72 23.59 11.13
C GLU A 67 -21.05 22.10 11.01
N PHE A 68 -20.96 21.54 9.79
CA PHE A 68 -21.16 20.11 9.57
C PHE A 68 -20.16 19.28 10.37
N PHE A 69 -18.86 19.52 10.25
CA PHE A 69 -17.85 18.71 10.94
C PHE A 69 -17.89 18.92 12.46
N GLY A 70 -17.92 20.17 12.92
CA GLY A 70 -17.89 20.53 14.34
C GLY A 70 -19.13 20.10 15.13
N SER A 71 -20.26 19.82 14.45
CA SER A 71 -21.49 19.29 15.08
C SER A 71 -21.61 17.76 15.05
N GLY A 72 -20.55 17.04 14.67
CA GLY A 72 -20.60 15.58 14.51
C GLY A 72 -21.47 15.15 13.31
N GLY A 73 -21.48 15.96 12.25
CA GLY A 73 -22.32 15.78 11.07
C GLY A 73 -22.16 14.42 10.40
N VAL A 74 -20.94 13.89 10.37
CA VAL A 74 -20.60 12.54 9.89
C VAL A 74 -21.47 11.49 10.61
N SER A 75 -21.38 11.39 11.94
CA SER A 75 -22.18 10.43 12.73
C SER A 75 -23.69 10.64 12.59
N ARG A 76 -24.14 11.88 12.38
CA ARG A 76 -25.57 12.20 12.17
C ARG A 76 -26.10 11.66 10.83
N ILE A 77 -25.30 11.72 9.76
CA ILE A 77 -25.76 11.29 8.43
C ILE A 77 -25.62 9.78 8.20
N THR A 78 -24.72 9.10 8.92
CA THR A 78 -24.49 7.64 8.79
C THR A 78 -25.79 6.81 8.77
N PRO A 79 -26.68 6.88 9.79
CA PRO A 79 -27.90 6.07 9.79
C PRO A 79 -28.87 6.45 8.66
N ILE A 80 -28.89 7.72 8.25
CA ILE A 80 -29.77 8.24 7.21
C ILE A 80 -29.31 7.76 5.83
N VAL A 81 -28.01 7.76 5.58
CA VAL A 81 -27.41 7.21 4.36
C VAL A 81 -27.72 5.72 4.25
N ALA A 82 -27.54 4.95 5.33
CA ALA A 82 -27.85 3.53 5.36
C ALA A 82 -29.35 3.25 5.13
N GLU A 83 -30.24 4.07 5.69
CA GLU A 83 -31.69 4.00 5.43
C GLU A 83 -32.01 4.30 3.95
N ARG A 84 -31.51 5.40 3.40
CA ARG A 84 -31.74 5.80 1.99
C ARG A 84 -31.20 4.76 1.02
N ALA A 85 -30.01 4.22 1.27
CA ALA A 85 -29.42 3.16 0.47
C ALA A 85 -30.31 1.90 0.46
N ARG A 86 -30.77 1.43 1.64
CA ARG A 86 -31.67 0.28 1.74
C ARG A 86 -33.03 0.51 1.09
N ALA A 87 -33.53 1.75 1.12
CA ALA A 87 -34.78 2.14 0.46
C ALA A 87 -34.63 2.34 -1.07
N GLY A 88 -33.41 2.24 -1.61
CA GLY A 88 -33.14 2.50 -3.03
C GLY A 88 -33.22 3.98 -3.42
N ALA A 89 -33.17 4.90 -2.45
CA ALA A 89 -33.13 6.34 -2.67
C ALA A 89 -31.71 6.79 -3.07
N VAL A 90 -31.24 6.27 -4.21
CA VAL A 90 -29.89 6.46 -4.76
C VAL A 90 -29.96 7.16 -6.11
N ASN A 91 -28.95 7.97 -6.42
CA ASN A 91 -28.82 8.67 -7.68
C ASN A 91 -27.60 8.17 -8.44
N SER A 92 -27.70 8.16 -9.78
CA SER A 92 -26.55 7.83 -10.63
C SER A 92 -25.60 9.02 -10.75
N LEU A 93 -24.31 8.78 -10.58
CA LEU A 93 -23.23 9.76 -10.71
C LEU A 93 -23.04 10.21 -12.17
N GLY A 94 -23.09 9.28 -13.13
CA GLY A 94 -23.00 9.57 -14.56
C GLY A 94 -21.84 10.49 -14.94
N SER A 95 -22.13 11.55 -15.70
CA SER A 95 -21.15 12.58 -16.11
C SER A 95 -21.20 13.85 -15.25
N GLN A 96 -21.76 13.77 -14.04
CA GLN A 96 -21.87 14.92 -13.16
C GLN A 96 -20.48 15.45 -12.77
N ARG A 97 -20.36 16.78 -12.63
CA ARG A 97 -19.15 17.39 -12.11
C ARG A 97 -19.02 17.09 -10.61
N ILE A 98 -17.83 16.65 -10.21
CA ILE A 98 -17.45 16.46 -8.81
C ILE A 98 -16.64 17.69 -8.37
N GLY A 99 -17.09 18.36 -7.31
CA GLY A 99 -16.35 19.43 -6.64
C GLY A 99 -15.40 18.89 -5.56
N ALA A 100 -14.68 19.78 -4.89
CA ALA A 100 -13.89 19.38 -3.73
C ALA A 100 -14.83 18.82 -2.65
N PRO A 101 -14.48 17.74 -1.93
CA PRO A 101 -15.41 17.04 -1.05
C PRO A 101 -15.67 17.75 0.29
N ILE A 102 -15.06 18.91 0.49
CA ILE A 102 -15.31 19.82 1.60
C ILE A 102 -15.67 21.20 1.06
N ALA A 103 -16.39 21.99 1.86
CA ALA A 103 -16.52 23.42 1.64
C ALA A 103 -15.15 24.11 1.72
N ARG A 104 -15.10 25.40 1.38
CA ARG A 104 -13.83 26.15 1.48
C ARG A 104 -13.33 26.15 2.94
N PRO A 105 -12.13 25.63 3.23
CA PRO A 105 -11.60 25.59 4.59
C PRO A 105 -11.20 26.99 5.07
N HIS A 106 -10.99 27.18 6.38
CA HIS A 106 -10.43 28.44 6.88
C HIS A 106 -8.96 28.59 6.50
N GLN A 107 -8.23 27.49 6.54
CA GLN A 107 -6.83 27.42 6.20
C GLN A 107 -6.47 26.10 5.51
N ILE A 108 -5.42 26.17 4.68
CA ILE A 108 -4.75 25.01 4.13
C ILE A 108 -3.30 25.08 4.60
N ILE A 109 -2.95 24.20 5.53
CA ILE A 109 -1.58 24.03 6.02
C ILE A 109 -0.89 22.96 5.19
N CYS A 110 0.36 23.16 4.84
CA CYS A 110 1.10 22.23 4.00
C CYS A 110 2.43 21.87 4.65
N VAL A 111 2.86 20.62 4.46
CA VAL A 111 4.13 20.10 4.98
C VAL A 111 5.11 19.89 3.81
N GLY A 112 6.25 20.56 3.87
CA GLY A 112 7.33 20.39 2.89
C GLY A 112 8.26 19.23 3.26
N LEU A 113 8.86 18.59 2.24
CA LEU A 113 9.93 17.59 2.39
C LEU A 113 9.61 16.47 3.38
N ASN A 114 8.41 15.90 3.28
CA ASN A 114 7.93 14.91 4.25
C ASN A 114 8.10 13.44 3.82
N PHE A 115 8.93 13.17 2.81
CA PHE A 115 9.13 11.83 2.26
C PHE A 115 10.62 11.52 2.20
N ALA A 116 11.05 10.41 2.84
CA ALA A 116 12.47 10.09 3.00
C ALA A 116 13.16 9.79 1.66
N ASP A 117 12.44 9.14 0.76
CA ASP A 117 12.83 8.89 -0.63
C ASP A 117 12.89 10.20 -1.46
N HIS A 118 12.01 11.18 -1.20
CA HIS A 118 12.07 12.49 -1.86
C HIS A 118 13.24 13.36 -1.37
N ALA A 119 13.54 13.30 -0.07
CA ALA A 119 14.75 13.93 0.48
C ALA A 119 16.03 13.34 -0.15
N ALA A 120 16.06 12.01 -0.34
CA ALA A 120 17.16 11.34 -1.01
C ALA A 120 17.29 11.74 -2.50
N GLU A 121 16.19 11.81 -3.24
CA GLU A 121 16.15 12.26 -4.65
C GLU A 121 16.70 13.68 -4.82
N SER A 122 16.31 14.60 -3.95
CA SER A 122 16.71 16.00 -4.00
C SER A 122 18.09 16.29 -3.40
N GLY A 123 18.74 15.27 -2.80
CA GLY A 123 20.01 15.41 -2.10
C GLY A 123 19.93 16.28 -0.84
N GLN A 124 18.72 16.46 -0.28
CA GLN A 124 18.48 17.29 0.89
C GLN A 124 18.58 16.46 2.17
N ALA A 125 18.99 17.11 3.26
CA ALA A 125 18.96 16.47 4.58
C ALA A 125 17.51 16.25 5.01
N VAL A 126 17.23 15.10 5.62
CA VAL A 126 15.94 14.81 6.25
C VAL A 126 15.68 15.88 7.33
N PRO A 127 14.55 16.62 7.28
CA PRO A 127 14.23 17.62 8.29
C PRO A 127 14.08 16.99 9.68
N GLU A 128 14.52 17.70 10.73
CA GLU A 128 14.31 17.28 12.13
C GLU A 128 12.91 17.62 12.64
N GLU A 129 12.23 18.58 12.00
CA GLU A 129 10.86 19.01 12.31
C GLU A 129 10.05 19.28 11.03
N PRO A 130 8.71 19.17 11.06
CA PRO A 130 7.85 19.47 9.92
C PRO A 130 8.03 20.90 9.40
N ILE A 131 8.33 21.05 8.10
CA ILE A 131 8.44 22.35 7.44
C ILE A 131 7.03 22.83 7.06
N LEU A 132 6.50 23.81 7.79
CA LEU A 132 5.15 24.31 7.58
C LEU A 132 5.11 25.50 6.63
N PHE A 133 4.18 25.46 5.68
CA PHE A 133 3.76 26.60 4.86
C PHE A 133 2.25 26.55 4.66
N SER A 134 1.69 27.51 3.92
CA SER A 134 0.25 27.55 3.66
C SER A 134 -0.09 27.80 2.20
N LYS A 135 -1.29 27.32 1.85
CA LYS A 135 -2.00 27.71 0.64
C LYS A 135 -3.20 28.56 1.01
N SER A 136 -3.52 29.54 0.16
CA SER A 136 -4.77 30.30 0.30
C SER A 136 -5.97 29.36 0.12
N PRO A 137 -7.01 29.39 0.97
CA PRO A 137 -8.18 28.53 0.80
C PRO A 137 -8.88 28.66 -0.57
N ASN A 138 -8.70 29.78 -1.26
CA ASN A 138 -9.24 30.00 -2.61
C ASN A 138 -8.54 29.16 -3.70
N THR A 139 -7.52 28.37 -3.35
CA THR A 139 -6.85 27.45 -4.29
C THR A 139 -7.65 26.17 -4.49
N ILE A 140 -8.53 25.79 -3.55
CA ILE A 140 -9.23 24.51 -3.58
C ILE A 140 -10.24 24.45 -4.72
N VAL A 141 -10.17 23.38 -5.51
CA VAL A 141 -11.08 23.08 -6.61
C VAL A 141 -11.36 21.59 -6.68
N GLY A 142 -12.37 21.22 -7.47
CA GLY A 142 -12.73 19.84 -7.64
C GLY A 142 -11.62 18.98 -8.25
N PRO A 143 -11.71 17.67 -8.03
CA PRO A 143 -10.73 16.68 -8.46
C PRO A 143 -10.36 16.74 -9.95
N ASN A 144 -11.34 17.04 -10.80
CA ASN A 144 -11.19 17.08 -12.27
C ASN A 144 -11.38 18.50 -12.83
N ASP A 145 -11.30 19.52 -11.98
CA ASP A 145 -11.39 20.90 -12.43
C ASP A 145 -10.11 21.34 -13.16
N ASP A 146 -10.31 22.26 -14.08
CA ASP A 146 -9.25 22.92 -14.84
C ASP A 146 -8.27 23.67 -13.91
N VAL A 147 -6.96 23.39 -14.04
CA VAL A 147 -5.91 24.16 -13.35
C VAL A 147 -5.44 25.32 -14.21
N ARG A 148 -5.49 26.52 -13.62
CA ARG A 148 -5.21 27.80 -14.24
C ARG A 148 -3.80 28.25 -13.90
N LEU A 149 -2.95 28.37 -14.93
CA LEU A 149 -1.61 28.87 -14.74
C LEU A 149 -1.62 30.38 -14.45
N PRO A 150 -0.93 30.86 -13.40
CA PRO A 150 -0.87 32.27 -13.10
C PRO A 150 -0.07 33.03 -14.17
N ARG A 151 -0.31 34.34 -14.26
CA ARG A 151 0.37 35.20 -15.25
C ARG A 151 1.88 35.17 -15.04
N GLY A 152 2.62 34.84 -16.10
CA GLY A 152 4.07 34.73 -16.04
C GLY A 152 4.57 33.43 -15.42
N SER A 153 3.71 32.42 -15.26
CA SER A 153 4.14 31.06 -14.95
C SER A 153 5.04 30.52 -16.06
N THR A 154 6.14 29.90 -15.66
CA THR A 154 7.14 29.29 -16.53
C THR A 154 7.56 27.90 -16.07
N LYS A 155 7.30 27.55 -14.80
CA LYS A 155 7.73 26.30 -14.16
C LYS A 155 6.63 25.74 -13.26
N ALA A 156 5.44 25.53 -13.81
CA ALA A 156 4.37 24.86 -13.09
C ALA A 156 4.68 23.36 -12.92
N ASP A 157 4.32 22.82 -11.77
CA ASP A 157 4.73 21.50 -11.31
C ASP A 157 3.60 20.82 -10.51
N TRP A 158 3.67 19.51 -10.37
CA TRP A 158 2.69 18.65 -9.71
C TRP A 158 3.25 18.03 -8.44
N GLU A 159 2.38 17.78 -7.47
CA GLU A 159 2.74 17.12 -6.21
C GLU A 159 1.52 16.36 -5.66
N VAL A 160 1.50 15.02 -5.80
CA VAL A 160 0.43 14.19 -5.21
C VAL A 160 0.61 14.05 -3.70
N GLU A 161 -0.42 14.36 -2.92
CA GLU A 161 -0.33 14.30 -1.46
C GLU A 161 -1.58 13.70 -0.83
N LEU A 162 -1.43 13.23 0.41
CA LEU A 162 -2.55 12.90 1.29
C LEU A 162 -3.04 14.21 1.93
N GLY A 163 -4.35 14.43 1.88
CA GLY A 163 -5.03 15.52 2.58
C GLY A 163 -5.71 15.00 3.84
N ILE A 164 -5.52 15.69 4.96
CA ILE A 164 -6.20 15.44 6.24
C ILE A 164 -7.24 16.54 6.43
N VAL A 165 -8.49 16.16 6.67
CA VAL A 165 -9.55 17.12 7.06
C VAL A 165 -9.79 17.00 8.55
N ILE A 166 -9.75 18.13 9.25
CA ILE A 166 -9.98 18.20 10.69
C ILE A 166 -11.49 18.10 10.98
N GLY A 167 -11.86 17.25 11.92
CA GLY A 167 -13.25 16.99 12.30
C GLY A 167 -13.70 17.70 13.57
N SER A 168 -12.78 17.96 14.49
CA SER A 168 -13.07 18.67 15.73
C SER A 168 -11.90 19.59 16.09
N ARG A 169 -12.20 20.70 16.79
CA ARG A 169 -11.19 21.70 17.16
C ARG A 169 -10.01 21.06 17.89
N ALA A 170 -8.79 21.30 17.44
CA ALA A 170 -7.56 20.83 18.05
C ALA A 170 -6.60 22.00 18.34
N SER A 171 -6.08 22.05 19.57
CA SER A 171 -5.10 23.04 20.01
C SER A 171 -4.38 22.51 21.25
N TYR A 172 -3.06 22.57 21.25
CA TYR A 172 -2.20 22.03 22.31
C TYR A 172 -2.61 20.61 22.73
N LEU A 173 -2.69 19.69 21.76
CA LEU A 173 -2.93 18.28 22.08
C LEU A 173 -1.75 17.75 22.89
N ASP A 174 -2.04 17.06 24.00
CA ASP A 174 -1.00 16.56 24.90
C ASP A 174 -0.33 15.27 24.38
N ASP A 175 -1.07 14.49 23.58
CA ASP A 175 -0.68 13.17 23.11
C ASP A 175 -1.06 12.98 21.64
N PRO A 176 -0.13 12.57 20.74
CA PRO A 176 -0.44 12.16 19.37
C PRO A 176 -1.58 11.14 19.25
N ALA A 177 -1.82 10.29 20.26
CA ALA A 177 -2.93 9.35 20.25
C ALA A 177 -4.31 10.04 20.20
N GLN A 178 -4.43 11.28 20.72
CA GLN A 178 -5.68 12.06 20.67
C GLN A 178 -6.04 12.49 19.26
N VAL A 179 -5.05 12.63 18.37
CA VAL A 179 -5.23 13.17 17.02
C VAL A 179 -6.29 12.42 16.22
N ARG A 180 -6.38 11.10 16.40
CA ARG A 180 -7.34 10.26 15.65
C ARG A 180 -8.77 10.76 15.83
N ASP A 181 -9.13 11.23 17.03
CA ASP A 181 -10.49 11.72 17.35
C ASP A 181 -10.76 13.13 16.77
N HIS A 182 -9.72 13.79 16.27
CA HIS A 182 -9.79 15.11 15.64
C HIS A 182 -9.81 15.06 14.11
N ILE A 183 -9.71 13.90 13.48
CA ILE A 183 -9.69 13.75 12.01
C ILE A 183 -11.09 13.37 11.49
N ALA A 184 -11.66 14.20 10.61
CA ALA A 184 -12.90 13.87 9.91
C ALA A 184 -12.69 12.80 8.82
N GLY A 185 -11.52 12.84 8.17
CA GLY A 185 -11.19 11.90 7.12
C GLY A 185 -9.99 12.32 6.30
N TYR A 186 -9.76 11.56 5.24
CA TYR A 186 -8.64 11.72 4.33
C TYR A 186 -9.11 11.83 2.87
N MET A 187 -8.40 12.61 2.07
CA MET A 187 -8.66 12.75 0.64
C MET A 187 -7.36 12.88 -0.15
N LEU A 188 -7.40 12.70 -1.47
CA LEU A 188 -6.25 13.03 -2.31
C LEU A 188 -6.24 14.53 -2.59
N VAL A 189 -5.05 15.13 -2.58
CA VAL A 189 -4.83 16.51 -3.02
C VAL A 189 -3.65 16.57 -4.00
N ASN A 190 -3.64 17.60 -4.83
CA ASN A 190 -2.48 17.94 -5.65
C ASN A 190 -1.96 19.33 -5.27
N ASP A 191 -0.77 19.40 -4.68
CA ASP A 191 -0.11 20.66 -4.34
C ASP A 191 0.61 21.27 -5.56
N ILE A 192 -0.19 21.74 -6.52
CA ILE A 192 0.32 22.39 -7.72
C ILE A 192 1.20 23.58 -7.32
N SER A 193 2.37 23.64 -7.97
CA SER A 193 3.46 24.53 -7.58
C SER A 193 4.00 25.30 -8.78
N GLU A 194 4.12 26.63 -8.67
CA GLU A 194 4.86 27.45 -9.62
C GLU A 194 6.29 27.64 -9.10
N ARG A 195 7.25 26.86 -9.62
CA ARG A 195 8.61 26.80 -9.06
C ARG A 195 9.40 28.10 -9.23
N ALA A 196 9.16 28.87 -10.29
CA ALA A 196 9.83 30.16 -10.46
C ALA A 196 9.35 31.15 -9.39
N PHE A 197 8.07 31.13 -9.04
CA PHE A 197 7.52 32.01 -8.01
C PHE A 197 7.89 31.54 -6.60
N GLN A 198 7.96 30.21 -6.41
CA GLN A 198 8.36 29.57 -5.16
C GLN A 198 9.84 29.83 -4.83
N LEU A 199 10.74 29.63 -5.79
CA LEU A 199 12.19 29.58 -5.56
C LEU A 199 12.93 30.86 -5.98
N GLU A 200 12.50 31.54 -7.05
CA GLU A 200 13.29 32.61 -7.67
C GLU A 200 12.84 34.02 -7.25
N ARG A 201 11.67 34.15 -6.60
CA ARG A 201 11.12 35.44 -6.17
C ARG A 201 11.42 35.77 -4.69
N GLY A 202 12.18 34.92 -3.98
CA GLY A 202 12.55 35.09 -2.56
C GLY A 202 11.38 35.04 -1.57
N GLY A 203 11.63 35.06 -0.26
CA GLY A 203 10.58 35.07 0.77
C GLY A 203 9.88 33.72 0.97
N GLN A 204 8.58 33.73 1.25
CA GLN A 204 7.78 32.54 1.59
C GLN A 204 7.28 31.78 0.34
N TRP A 205 7.15 30.45 0.44
CA TRP A 205 6.69 29.57 -0.66
C TRP A 205 5.26 29.84 -1.13
N LEU A 206 4.46 30.54 -0.31
CA LEU A 206 3.07 30.91 -0.59
C LEU A 206 2.86 31.50 -1.99
N LYS A 207 3.84 32.25 -2.53
CA LYS A 207 3.76 32.84 -3.89
C LYS A 207 3.67 31.82 -5.02
N GLY A 208 4.38 30.70 -4.90
CA GLY A 208 4.32 29.60 -5.87
C GLY A 208 3.20 28.60 -5.59
N LYS A 209 2.71 28.58 -4.34
CA LYS A 209 1.75 27.58 -3.87
C LYS A 209 0.30 28.06 -3.89
N SER A 210 0.03 29.37 -3.98
CA SER A 210 -1.33 29.92 -3.76
C SER A 210 -2.02 30.52 -5.00
N ALA A 211 -1.70 30.08 -6.22
CA ALA A 211 -2.45 30.52 -7.39
C ALA A 211 -3.87 29.93 -7.42
N GLU A 212 -4.82 30.63 -8.06
CA GLU A 212 -6.19 30.14 -8.24
C GLU A 212 -6.16 28.71 -8.80
N THR A 213 -6.96 27.78 -8.25
CA THR A 213 -7.03 26.35 -8.66
C THR A 213 -5.81 25.47 -8.36
N PHE A 214 -4.82 25.94 -7.60
CA PHE A 214 -3.61 25.14 -7.29
C PHE A 214 -3.78 24.08 -6.20
N ASN A 215 -5.01 23.79 -5.75
CA ASN A 215 -5.27 22.69 -4.81
C ASN A 215 -6.47 21.82 -5.27
N PRO A 216 -6.39 21.14 -6.42
CA PRO A 216 -7.34 20.09 -6.76
C PRO A 216 -7.41 19.06 -5.62
N ALA A 217 -8.62 18.76 -5.14
CA ALA A 217 -8.83 17.89 -3.99
C ALA A 217 -10.05 16.99 -4.22
N GLY A 218 -9.96 15.72 -3.83
CA GLY A 218 -11.07 14.77 -3.91
C GLY A 218 -10.68 13.38 -4.41
N PRO A 219 -11.62 12.62 -5.00
CA PRO A 219 -12.98 13.01 -5.40
C PRO A 219 -14.01 12.92 -4.26
N TRP A 220 -13.61 12.32 -3.16
CA TRP A 220 -14.38 12.21 -1.93
C TRP A 220 -13.45 12.35 -0.72
N LEU A 221 -14.04 12.67 0.43
CA LEU A 221 -13.41 12.57 1.74
C LEU A 221 -13.80 11.22 2.33
N ALA A 222 -12.82 10.34 2.50
CA ALA A 222 -13.00 9.03 3.10
C ALA A 222 -12.84 9.12 4.62
N THR A 223 -13.80 8.58 5.36
CA THR A 223 -13.75 8.48 6.82
C THR A 223 -12.61 7.55 7.29
N PRO A 224 -12.05 7.73 8.51
CA PRO A 224 -10.87 6.98 8.95
C PRO A 224 -11.03 5.45 8.94
N ASP A 225 -12.25 4.94 9.14
CA ASP A 225 -12.57 3.51 9.16
C ASP A 225 -12.60 2.86 7.77
N GLU A 226 -12.51 3.64 6.68
CA GLU A 226 -12.28 3.12 5.33
C GLU A 226 -10.86 2.56 5.13
N PHE A 227 -9.95 2.80 6.08
CA PHE A 227 -8.54 2.44 5.95
C PHE A 227 -8.10 1.49 7.07
N GLU A 228 -7.58 0.32 6.70
CA GLU A 228 -6.93 -0.58 7.65
C GLU A 228 -5.66 0.05 8.24
N ASN A 229 -4.86 0.70 7.38
CA ASN A 229 -3.63 1.38 7.78
C ASN A 229 -3.35 2.62 6.92
N ILE A 230 -3.62 3.80 7.47
CA ILE A 230 -3.33 5.10 6.82
C ILE A 230 -1.82 5.35 6.63
N LEU A 231 -0.97 4.64 7.38
CA LEU A 231 0.49 4.76 7.37
C LEU A 231 1.15 3.92 6.27
N SER A 232 0.38 3.27 5.41
CA SER A 232 0.91 2.44 4.32
C SER A 232 -0.01 2.43 3.10
N LEU A 233 -0.39 3.62 2.62
CA LEU A 233 -1.17 3.81 1.40
C LEU A 233 -0.27 4.08 0.20
N ASP A 234 -0.56 3.42 -0.91
CA ASP A 234 0.13 3.66 -2.17
C ASP A 234 -0.37 4.93 -2.86
N MET A 235 0.55 5.69 -3.45
CA MET A 235 0.28 6.99 -4.04
C MET A 235 0.93 7.08 -5.41
N TRP A 236 0.21 7.62 -6.40
CA TRP A 236 0.81 7.93 -7.69
C TRP A 236 0.14 9.07 -8.43
N LEU A 237 0.91 9.58 -9.39
CA LEU A 237 0.47 10.61 -10.31
C LEU A 237 1.05 10.35 -11.69
N ASP A 238 0.17 10.38 -12.69
CA ASP A 238 0.54 10.37 -14.10
C ASP A 238 0.38 11.76 -14.71
N VAL A 239 1.21 12.06 -15.70
CA VAL A 239 1.10 13.26 -16.52
C VAL A 239 1.05 12.82 -17.98
N ASN A 240 -0.08 13.05 -18.64
CA ASN A 240 -0.42 12.56 -19.98
C ASN A 240 -0.36 11.04 -20.09
N GLY A 241 -0.86 10.33 -19.07
CA GLY A 241 -0.81 8.87 -19.01
C GLY A 241 0.60 8.30 -18.79
N ILE A 242 1.59 9.13 -18.48
CA ILE A 242 2.94 8.70 -18.12
C ILE A 242 3.11 8.83 -16.61
N ARG A 243 3.43 7.71 -15.94
CA ARG A 243 3.73 7.69 -14.50
C ARG A 243 4.88 8.63 -14.16
N ARG A 244 4.63 9.58 -13.26
CA ARG A 244 5.63 10.56 -12.78
C ARG A 244 5.96 10.39 -11.32
N GLN A 245 4.96 10.16 -10.48
CA GLN A 245 5.19 9.90 -9.06
C GLN A 245 4.70 8.50 -8.70
N VAL A 246 5.51 7.78 -7.94
CA VAL A 246 5.16 6.55 -7.23
C VAL A 246 5.70 6.71 -5.82
N GLY A 247 4.87 6.49 -4.80
CA GLY A 247 5.29 6.54 -3.41
C GLY A 247 4.31 5.83 -2.51
N SER A 248 4.59 5.87 -1.20
CA SER A 248 3.72 5.30 -0.18
C SER A 248 3.74 6.16 1.06
N THR A 249 2.63 6.29 1.78
CA THR A 249 2.62 6.97 3.09
C THR A 249 3.53 6.29 4.12
N ALA A 250 3.96 5.04 3.86
CA ALA A 250 4.97 4.33 4.65
C ALA A 250 6.37 4.97 4.60
N THR A 251 6.66 5.81 3.60
CA THR A 251 7.94 6.54 3.50
C THR A 251 7.85 7.97 4.02
N MET A 252 6.72 8.35 4.65
CA MET A 252 6.60 9.65 5.32
C MET A 252 7.58 9.77 6.49
N ILE A 253 8.26 10.91 6.58
CA ILE A 253 9.17 11.21 7.70
C ILE A 253 8.35 11.53 8.95
N PHE A 254 7.32 12.35 8.79
CA PHE A 254 6.33 12.68 9.82
C PHE A 254 4.97 12.15 9.36
N ASP A 255 4.46 11.16 10.08
CA ASP A 255 3.16 10.58 9.76
C ASP A 255 1.98 11.55 10.01
N PRO A 256 0.77 11.24 9.49
CA PRO A 256 -0.40 12.11 9.65
C PRO A 256 -0.71 12.49 11.11
N TYR A 257 -0.46 11.59 12.07
CA TYR A 257 -0.73 11.84 13.48
C TYR A 257 0.28 12.81 14.08
N VAL A 258 1.57 12.60 13.78
CA VAL A 258 2.65 13.51 14.16
C VAL A 258 2.41 14.91 13.61
N ILE A 259 1.99 15.03 12.35
CA ILE A 259 1.73 16.34 11.72
C ILE A 259 0.63 17.10 12.46
N VAL A 260 -0.54 16.51 12.66
CA VAL A 260 -1.66 17.20 13.31
C VAL A 260 -1.30 17.58 14.75
N HIS A 261 -0.69 16.66 15.49
CA HIS A 261 -0.21 16.94 16.85
C HIS A 261 0.77 18.12 16.86
N TYR A 262 1.77 18.11 15.98
CA TYR A 262 2.78 19.16 15.88
C TYR A 262 2.16 20.51 15.54
N VAL A 263 1.32 20.57 14.51
CA VAL A 263 0.63 21.80 14.09
C VAL A 263 -0.22 22.38 15.22
N SER A 264 -0.91 21.52 15.99
CA SER A 264 -1.75 21.95 17.12
C SER A 264 -0.98 22.70 18.22
N GLN A 265 0.35 22.57 18.29
CA GLN A 265 1.19 23.27 19.26
C GLN A 265 1.44 24.74 18.89
N PHE A 266 1.19 25.12 17.63
CA PHE A 266 1.48 26.46 17.13
C PHE A 266 0.24 27.22 16.70
N LEU A 267 -0.77 26.51 16.21
CA LEU A 267 -2.03 27.10 15.73
C LEU A 267 -3.22 26.23 16.10
N VAL A 268 -4.38 26.87 16.18
CA VAL A 268 -5.65 26.17 16.34
C VAL A 268 -6.05 25.59 14.97
N LEU A 269 -6.38 24.30 14.97
CA LEU A 269 -7.01 23.62 13.86
C LEU A 269 -8.52 23.58 14.11
N GLU A 270 -9.31 24.09 13.18
CA GLU A 270 -10.77 24.11 13.25
C GLU A 270 -11.39 22.99 12.40
N PRO A 271 -12.62 22.53 12.72
CA PRO A 271 -13.33 21.61 11.86
C PRO A 271 -13.42 22.11 10.41
N GLY A 272 -13.14 21.23 9.45
CA GLY A 272 -13.09 21.55 8.02
C GLY A 272 -11.74 22.06 7.53
N ASP A 273 -10.78 22.38 8.40
CA ASP A 273 -9.43 22.75 7.96
C ASP A 273 -8.73 21.59 7.23
N LEU A 274 -7.87 21.94 6.28
CA LEU A 274 -7.14 21.00 5.44
C LEU A 274 -5.64 21.05 5.73
N ILE A 275 -5.04 19.87 5.90
CA ILE A 275 -3.59 19.70 5.92
C ILE A 275 -3.15 18.86 4.73
N ASN A 276 -2.26 19.40 3.91
CA ASN A 276 -1.56 18.72 2.83
C ASN A 276 -0.24 18.17 3.38
N THR A 277 -0.02 16.85 3.31
CA THR A 277 1.03 16.18 4.10
C THR A 277 2.40 16.05 3.42
N GLY A 278 2.60 16.67 2.26
CA GLY A 278 3.81 16.52 1.46
C GLY A 278 3.70 15.43 0.39
N THR A 279 4.71 15.40 -0.48
CA THR A 279 4.70 14.65 -1.74
C THR A 279 5.87 13.65 -1.83
N PRO A 280 5.67 12.48 -2.47
CA PRO A 280 6.74 11.51 -2.75
C PRO A 280 7.64 11.98 -3.91
N PRO A 281 8.72 11.24 -4.24
CA PRO A 281 9.59 11.53 -5.40
C PRO A 281 8.86 11.68 -6.74
N GLY A 282 9.57 12.25 -7.73
CA GLY A 282 9.07 12.35 -9.10
C GLY A 282 8.30 13.64 -9.43
N VAL A 283 8.58 14.70 -8.67
CA VAL A 283 8.18 16.07 -9.04
C VAL A 283 8.87 16.49 -10.34
N GLY A 284 8.22 17.30 -11.16
CA GLY A 284 8.72 17.72 -12.47
C GLY A 284 10.10 18.38 -12.44
N LEU A 285 10.38 19.15 -11.38
CA LEU A 285 11.69 19.79 -11.17
C LEU A 285 12.83 18.79 -10.91
N GLY A 286 12.53 17.57 -10.44
CA GLY A 286 13.52 16.55 -10.10
C GLY A 286 14.09 15.78 -11.30
N PHE A 287 13.47 15.89 -12.48
CA PHE A 287 13.95 15.23 -13.70
C PHE A 287 15.15 15.96 -14.34
N ASP A 288 15.99 15.22 -15.06
CA ASP A 288 17.05 15.77 -15.92
C ASP A 288 16.84 15.35 -17.40
N PRO A 289 16.42 16.26 -18.30
CA PRO A 289 16.05 17.65 -18.03
C PRO A 289 14.70 17.74 -17.29
N ALA A 290 14.47 18.86 -16.60
CA ALA A 290 13.24 19.10 -15.84
C ALA A 290 11.99 18.97 -16.73
N ASP A 291 10.99 18.24 -16.22
CA ASP A 291 9.74 17.97 -16.93
C ASP A 291 8.59 18.75 -16.30
N LEU A 292 8.35 19.98 -16.78
CA LEU A 292 7.43 20.93 -16.15
C LEU A 292 6.14 21.10 -16.96
N VAL A 293 5.06 21.49 -16.29
CA VAL A 293 3.75 21.72 -16.92
C VAL A 293 3.83 22.90 -17.89
N ALA A 294 3.56 22.65 -19.17
CA ALA A 294 3.53 23.65 -20.22
C ALA A 294 2.13 24.26 -20.43
N PRO A 295 2.01 25.55 -20.78
CA PRO A 295 0.71 26.16 -21.08
C PRO A 295 0.02 25.55 -22.30
N GLY A 296 -1.23 25.08 -22.14
CA GLY A 296 -2.13 24.74 -23.26
C GLY A 296 -2.89 25.97 -23.78
N ARG A 297 -3.08 26.09 -25.10
CA ARG A 297 -4.00 27.07 -25.71
C ARG A 297 -5.36 26.41 -25.99
N ARG A 298 -6.46 26.94 -25.44
CA ARG A 298 -7.82 26.69 -25.98
C ARG A 298 -7.99 27.52 -27.26
N HIS A 299 -8.24 26.90 -28.41
CA HIS A 299 -8.70 27.60 -29.60
C HIS A 299 -10.23 27.81 -29.52
N GLY A 300 -10.65 29.07 -29.64
CA GLY A 300 -12.06 29.46 -29.71
C GLY A 300 -12.69 29.11 -31.06
N THR A 301 -13.99 28.83 -31.01
CA THR A 301 -14.88 28.33 -32.06
C THR A 301 -14.90 29.17 -33.35
N GLY A 302 -14.83 28.48 -34.49
CA GLY A 302 -15.21 28.98 -35.82
C GLY A 302 -15.55 27.82 -36.76
N HIS A 303 -16.74 27.86 -37.37
CA HIS A 303 -17.21 26.89 -38.36
C HIS A 303 -16.26 26.82 -39.58
N ASN A 304 -15.72 25.63 -39.90
CA ASN A 304 -15.89 24.96 -41.21
C ASN A 304 -15.04 23.69 -41.37
N ARG A 305 -15.75 22.63 -41.78
CA ARG A 305 -15.40 21.53 -42.69
C ARG A 305 -14.09 20.72 -42.51
N ALA A 306 -14.36 19.43 -42.35
CA ALA A 306 -13.64 18.27 -42.88
C ALA A 306 -12.28 17.93 -42.26
N GLY A 307 -12.35 16.99 -41.31
CA GLY A 307 -11.49 15.80 -41.28
C GLY A 307 -9.99 16.07 -41.22
N HIS A 308 -9.48 16.24 -40.01
CA HIS A 308 -8.27 15.63 -39.42
C HIS A 308 -8.14 16.27 -38.03
N ALA A 309 -8.58 15.56 -36.98
CA ALA A 309 -8.46 16.05 -35.61
C ALA A 309 -6.98 15.98 -35.20
N ALA A 310 -6.27 17.10 -35.33
CA ALA A 310 -5.01 17.30 -34.64
C ALA A 310 -5.30 17.32 -33.13
N ALA A 311 -4.78 16.34 -32.40
CA ALA A 311 -4.87 16.29 -30.93
C ALA A 311 -4.21 17.56 -30.36
N SER A 312 -5.01 18.43 -29.76
CA SER A 312 -4.54 19.61 -29.05
C SER A 312 -3.85 19.17 -27.75
N SER A 313 -2.54 19.36 -27.67
CA SER A 313 -1.68 19.03 -26.52
C SER A 313 -2.00 19.89 -25.29
N HIS A 314 -2.93 19.43 -24.46
CA HIS A 314 -3.06 19.89 -23.08
C HIS A 314 -2.34 18.86 -22.20
N ARG A 315 -1.49 19.31 -21.26
CA ARG A 315 -0.89 18.36 -20.30
C ARG A 315 -1.96 17.96 -19.30
N VAL A 316 -2.42 16.72 -19.36
CA VAL A 316 -3.37 16.14 -18.43
C VAL A 316 -2.63 15.61 -17.21
N VAL A 317 -2.92 16.08 -16.01
CA VAL A 317 -2.38 15.45 -14.78
C VAL A 317 -3.46 14.56 -14.20
N SER A 318 -3.19 13.28 -13.99
CA SER A 318 -4.10 12.37 -13.30
C SER A 318 -3.46 11.91 -12.01
N CYS A 319 -4.15 12.09 -10.89
CA CYS A 319 -3.66 11.74 -9.56
C CYS A 319 -4.60 10.69 -8.98
N ARG A 320 -4.08 9.56 -8.52
CA ARG A 320 -4.88 8.58 -7.80
C ARG A 320 -4.16 8.29 -6.49
N ALA A 321 -4.84 8.49 -5.38
CA ALA A 321 -4.55 7.72 -4.19
C ALA A 321 -4.96 6.30 -4.55
N ILE A 322 -4.00 5.39 -4.64
CA ILE A 322 -4.37 3.99 -4.59
C ILE A 322 -4.84 3.78 -3.16
N GLY A 323 -6.16 3.86 -3.01
CA GLY A 323 -6.84 3.16 -1.94
C GLY A 323 -6.68 1.64 -2.10
N GLU A 324 -6.31 1.08 -3.26
CA GLU A 324 -5.94 -0.34 -3.33
C GLU A 324 -4.84 -0.60 -2.29
N ALA A 325 -5.20 -1.25 -1.18
CA ALA A 325 -4.27 -2.22 -0.64
C ALA A 325 -3.83 -3.01 -1.87
N ARG A 326 -2.61 -2.77 -2.35
CA ARG A 326 -1.99 -3.64 -3.35
C ARG A 326 -2.28 -5.03 -2.82
N VAL A 327 -3.09 -5.80 -3.57
CA VAL A 327 -3.46 -7.13 -3.12
C VAL A 327 -2.13 -7.83 -2.93
N THR A 328 -1.80 -8.09 -1.67
CA THR A 328 -0.48 -8.61 -1.35
C THR A 328 -0.43 -9.99 -1.98
N ARG A 329 0.57 -10.24 -2.83
CA ARG A 329 0.66 -11.50 -3.57
C ARG A 329 1.69 -12.41 -2.94
N ALA A 330 1.29 -13.62 -2.56
CA ALA A 330 2.22 -14.61 -2.03
C ALA A 330 2.42 -15.75 -3.03
N LEU A 331 3.66 -16.24 -3.18
CA LEU A 331 3.92 -17.52 -3.81
C LEU A 331 4.38 -18.51 -2.75
N ILE A 332 3.75 -19.68 -2.72
CA ILE A 332 4.04 -20.74 -1.73
C ILE A 332 4.37 -22.03 -2.46
N THR A 333 5.59 -22.53 -2.25
CA THR A 333 6.02 -23.83 -2.78
C THR A 333 5.61 -24.98 -1.85
N GLY A 334 5.28 -26.14 -2.40
CA GLY A 334 4.75 -27.26 -1.61
C GLY A 334 3.37 -26.98 -1.04
N ALA A 335 2.58 -26.14 -1.72
CA ALA A 335 1.28 -25.66 -1.24
C ALA A 335 0.12 -26.64 -1.45
N GLY A 336 0.35 -27.80 -2.09
CA GLY A 336 -0.69 -28.80 -2.32
C GLY A 336 -1.05 -29.59 -1.06
N ARG A 337 -0.22 -29.55 -0.01
CA ARG A 337 -0.48 -30.26 1.26
C ARG A 337 0.31 -29.72 2.45
N GLY A 338 -0.02 -30.19 3.65
CA GLY A 338 0.79 -30.01 4.85
C GLY A 338 0.95 -28.55 5.26
N LEU A 339 2.19 -28.12 5.53
CA LEU A 339 2.48 -26.77 6.03
C LEU A 339 2.24 -25.69 4.96
N GLY A 340 2.60 -25.95 3.70
CA GLY A 340 2.40 -25.01 2.61
C GLY A 340 0.92 -24.72 2.36
N ALA A 341 0.08 -25.76 2.35
CA ALA A 341 -1.37 -25.61 2.24
C ALA A 341 -1.96 -24.81 3.42
N ALA A 342 -1.56 -25.12 4.66
CA ALA A 342 -2.04 -24.40 5.83
C ALA A 342 -1.61 -22.92 5.84
N ALA A 343 -0.38 -22.63 5.40
CA ALA A 343 0.10 -21.26 5.22
C ALA A 343 -0.72 -20.52 4.16
N ALA A 344 -1.00 -21.16 3.02
CA ALA A 344 -1.83 -20.59 1.97
C ALA A 344 -3.24 -20.26 2.46
N ASP A 345 -3.93 -21.20 3.11
CA ASP A 345 -5.27 -20.99 3.67
C ASP A 345 -5.27 -19.84 4.68
N ARG A 346 -4.22 -19.72 5.48
CA ARG A 346 -4.10 -18.68 6.50
C ARG A 346 -3.87 -17.30 5.88
N LEU A 347 -2.99 -17.17 4.88
CA LEU A 347 -2.73 -15.91 4.19
C LEU A 347 -3.95 -15.46 3.37
N GLU A 348 -4.66 -16.38 2.73
CA GLU A 348 -5.90 -16.06 2.01
C GLU A 348 -6.98 -15.48 2.93
N ARG A 349 -7.05 -15.91 4.20
CA ARG A 349 -7.94 -15.31 5.20
C ARG A 349 -7.56 -13.87 5.56
N ASP A 350 -6.31 -13.48 5.37
CA ASP A 350 -5.83 -12.09 5.51
C ASP A 350 -6.03 -11.28 4.21
N GLY A 351 -6.76 -11.81 3.22
CA GLY A 351 -7.00 -11.12 1.96
C GLY A 351 -5.81 -11.11 1.00
N ILE A 352 -4.78 -11.94 1.26
CA ILE A 352 -3.60 -12.09 0.40
C ILE A 352 -3.94 -13.00 -0.78
N GLU A 353 -3.59 -12.59 -2.00
CA GLU A 353 -3.67 -13.43 -3.19
C GLU A 353 -2.55 -14.46 -3.15
N VAL A 354 -2.89 -15.74 -2.95
CA VAL A 354 -1.89 -16.81 -2.86
C VAL A 354 -1.80 -17.60 -4.16
N ILE A 355 -0.61 -17.61 -4.75
CA ILE A 355 -0.20 -18.48 -5.84
C ILE A 355 0.37 -19.76 -5.23
N ARG A 356 -0.44 -20.81 -5.24
CA ARG A 356 -0.07 -22.14 -4.74
C ARG A 356 0.69 -22.89 -5.82
N VAL A 357 1.91 -23.35 -5.53
CA VAL A 357 2.71 -24.17 -6.46
C VAL A 357 3.19 -25.47 -5.81
N ASP A 358 3.13 -26.58 -6.55
CA ASP A 358 3.58 -27.90 -6.09
C ASP A 358 3.89 -28.81 -7.30
N ILE A 359 4.52 -29.96 -7.08
CA ILE A 359 4.79 -30.96 -8.14
C ILE A 359 3.50 -31.64 -8.65
N GLY A 360 2.40 -31.52 -7.89
CA GLY A 360 1.08 -32.02 -8.27
C GLY A 360 0.05 -31.86 -7.15
N GLY A 361 -1.22 -31.75 -7.54
CA GLY A 361 -2.37 -31.55 -6.66
C GLY A 361 -3.51 -30.85 -7.39
N ASP A 362 -4.71 -30.89 -6.81
CA ASP A 362 -5.83 -30.07 -7.24
C ASP A 362 -5.60 -28.63 -6.75
N ASP A 363 -6.01 -27.62 -7.53
CA ASP A 363 -5.92 -26.19 -7.20
C ASP A 363 -4.50 -25.63 -6.94
N VAL A 364 -3.47 -26.24 -7.54
CA VAL A 364 -2.09 -25.73 -7.53
C VAL A 364 -1.49 -25.65 -8.94
N LEU A 365 -0.58 -24.70 -9.16
CA LEU A 365 0.23 -24.66 -10.38
C LEU A 365 1.37 -25.67 -10.28
N ALA A 366 1.52 -26.51 -11.30
CA ALA A 366 2.60 -27.48 -11.38
C ALA A 366 3.97 -26.77 -11.44
N LEU A 367 4.82 -27.04 -10.46
CA LEU A 367 6.20 -26.57 -10.40
C LEU A 367 7.09 -27.60 -9.68
N ASP A 368 8.09 -28.10 -10.39
CA ASP A 368 9.23 -28.79 -9.79
C ASP A 368 10.32 -27.75 -9.47
N VAL A 369 10.57 -27.53 -8.17
CA VAL A 369 11.57 -26.56 -7.71
C VAL A 369 13.00 -26.98 -8.04
N THR A 370 13.23 -28.23 -8.45
CA THR A 370 14.55 -28.71 -8.88
C THR A 370 14.91 -28.32 -10.31
N ASP A 371 13.93 -27.88 -11.12
CA ASP A 371 14.13 -27.34 -12.46
C ASP A 371 14.20 -25.80 -12.40
N GLU A 372 15.42 -25.26 -12.37
CA GLU A 372 15.66 -23.81 -12.31
C GLU A 372 15.01 -23.04 -13.48
N GLU A 373 14.94 -23.64 -14.68
CA GLU A 373 14.28 -23.00 -15.81
C GLU A 373 12.76 -22.98 -15.63
N ALA A 374 12.18 -24.04 -15.06
CA ALA A 374 10.75 -24.05 -14.73
C ALA A 374 10.42 -23.00 -13.67
N VAL A 375 11.29 -22.81 -12.66
CA VAL A 375 11.14 -21.75 -11.66
C VAL A 375 11.20 -20.37 -12.30
N SER A 376 12.15 -20.13 -13.21
CA SER A 376 12.24 -18.87 -13.95
C SER A 376 10.98 -18.62 -14.79
N ARG A 377 10.53 -19.61 -15.58
CA ARG A 377 9.30 -19.51 -16.37
C ARG A 377 8.07 -19.28 -15.50
N MET A 378 8.04 -19.84 -14.30
CA MET A 378 6.96 -19.60 -13.34
C MET A 378 6.98 -18.16 -12.85
N ALA A 379 8.15 -17.62 -12.50
CA ALA A 379 8.29 -16.22 -12.10
C ALA A 379 7.81 -15.25 -13.20
N ASP A 380 8.18 -15.51 -14.46
CA ASP A 380 7.70 -14.73 -15.61
C ASP A 380 6.19 -14.85 -15.79
N ARG A 381 5.63 -16.05 -15.61
CA ARG A 381 4.20 -16.33 -15.79
C ARG A 381 3.33 -15.65 -14.72
N VAL A 382 3.74 -15.71 -13.46
CA VAL A 382 2.93 -15.22 -12.33
C VAL A 382 3.19 -13.75 -12.02
N GLY A 383 4.29 -13.21 -12.54
CA GLY A 383 4.72 -11.84 -12.31
C GLY A 383 5.24 -11.62 -10.89
N PRO A 384 5.39 -10.34 -10.48
CA PRO A 384 5.98 -10.00 -9.20
C PRO A 384 5.10 -10.44 -8.01
N VAL A 385 5.75 -10.93 -6.97
CA VAL A 385 5.12 -11.29 -5.69
C VAL A 385 5.75 -10.52 -4.53
N ASP A 386 4.96 -10.34 -3.46
CA ASP A 386 5.30 -9.66 -2.22
C ASP A 386 5.91 -10.62 -1.19
N ILE A 387 5.31 -11.80 -1.11
CA ILE A 387 5.66 -12.82 -0.12
C ILE A 387 6.13 -14.07 -0.86
N LEU A 388 7.25 -14.66 -0.42
CA LEU A 388 7.73 -15.96 -0.88
C LEU A 388 7.83 -16.91 0.31
N ILE A 389 7.08 -18.02 0.26
CA ILE A 389 7.14 -19.07 1.27
C ILE A 389 7.74 -20.33 0.65
N ASN A 390 8.95 -20.68 1.06
CA ASN A 390 9.65 -21.87 0.61
C ASN A 390 9.30 -23.05 1.53
N SER A 391 8.20 -23.75 1.24
CA SER A 391 7.73 -24.91 2.00
C SER A 391 7.92 -26.25 1.29
N ALA A 392 8.28 -26.29 0.00
CA ALA A 392 8.62 -27.54 -0.68
C ALA A 392 9.78 -28.25 0.03
N GLY A 393 9.63 -29.56 0.25
CA GLY A 393 10.69 -30.34 0.88
C GLY A 393 10.37 -31.82 1.07
N VAL A 394 11.43 -32.63 1.13
CA VAL A 394 11.39 -34.08 1.31
C VAL A 394 12.27 -34.52 2.48
N VAL A 395 11.88 -35.61 3.14
CA VAL A 395 12.65 -36.18 4.28
C VAL A 395 13.81 -37.05 3.80
N GLY A 396 13.64 -37.77 2.69
CA GLY A 396 14.63 -38.76 2.25
C GLY A 396 14.62 -40.05 3.08
N PRO A 397 15.63 -40.91 2.93
CA PRO A 397 15.69 -42.20 3.62
C PRO A 397 15.91 -42.05 5.13
N ASN A 398 15.16 -42.80 5.93
CA ASN A 398 15.36 -42.94 7.37
C ASN A 398 16.31 -44.12 7.67
N THR A 399 17.58 -43.97 7.29
CA THR A 399 18.63 -45.00 7.47
C THR A 399 19.94 -44.37 7.94
N PRO A 400 20.82 -45.15 8.62
CA PRO A 400 22.11 -44.63 9.06
C PRO A 400 22.93 -44.02 7.91
N LEU A 401 23.76 -43.01 8.23
CA LEU A 401 24.61 -42.31 7.26
C LEU A 401 25.36 -43.26 6.31
N LEU A 402 25.97 -44.31 6.88
CA LEU A 402 26.77 -45.30 6.14
C LEU A 402 25.94 -46.19 5.18
N SER A 403 24.61 -46.12 5.24
CA SER A 403 23.67 -46.90 4.43
C SER A 403 22.89 -46.05 3.42
N THR A 404 23.17 -44.75 3.36
CA THR A 404 22.57 -43.84 2.37
C THR A 404 23.46 -43.72 1.13
N THR A 405 22.84 -43.62 -0.05
CA THR A 405 23.58 -43.47 -1.33
C THR A 405 23.78 -42.00 -1.68
N ALA A 406 24.78 -41.71 -2.53
CA ALA A 406 25.00 -40.35 -3.03
C ALA A 406 23.78 -39.79 -3.78
N ASP A 407 23.03 -40.63 -4.49
CA ASP A 407 21.83 -40.19 -5.23
C ASP A 407 20.67 -39.85 -4.31
N GLN A 408 20.50 -40.61 -3.21
CA GLN A 408 19.54 -40.24 -2.16
C GLN A 408 19.92 -38.91 -1.51
N TRP A 409 21.22 -38.65 -1.32
CA TRP A 409 21.69 -37.36 -0.83
C TRP A 409 21.39 -36.21 -1.79
N ARG A 410 21.73 -36.37 -3.08
CA ARG A 410 21.45 -35.38 -4.11
C ARG A 410 19.97 -35.05 -4.18
N SER A 411 19.11 -36.06 -4.30
CA SER A 411 17.66 -35.85 -4.40
C SER A 411 17.08 -35.02 -3.25
N VAL A 412 17.53 -35.22 -2.00
CA VAL A 412 17.07 -34.42 -0.86
C VAL A 412 17.63 -33.00 -0.89
N LEU A 413 18.92 -32.84 -1.24
CA LEU A 413 19.57 -31.53 -1.31
C LEU A 413 19.04 -30.68 -2.49
N ASP A 414 18.77 -31.31 -3.63
CA ASP A 414 18.23 -30.67 -4.83
C ASP A 414 16.88 -30.04 -4.52
N VAL A 415 15.98 -30.77 -3.84
CA VAL A 415 14.67 -30.22 -3.45
C VAL A 415 14.79 -29.22 -2.30
N ASN A 416 15.40 -29.62 -1.17
CA ASN A 416 15.33 -28.83 0.07
C ASN A 416 16.22 -27.59 0.03
N VAL A 417 17.38 -27.67 -0.65
CA VAL A 417 18.39 -26.61 -0.65
C VAL A 417 18.39 -25.89 -1.99
N LEU A 418 18.68 -26.59 -3.09
CA LEU A 418 18.81 -25.94 -4.39
C LEU A 418 17.47 -25.39 -4.89
N GLY A 419 16.35 -26.07 -4.64
CA GLY A 419 15.02 -25.53 -4.96
C GLY A 419 14.66 -24.27 -4.16
N THR A 420 15.08 -24.18 -2.89
CA THR A 420 14.96 -22.95 -2.09
C THR A 420 15.83 -21.83 -2.68
N VAL A 421 17.05 -22.14 -3.13
CA VAL A 421 17.92 -21.16 -3.78
C VAL A 421 17.33 -20.69 -5.11
N ALA A 422 16.84 -21.59 -5.95
CA ALA A 422 16.28 -21.29 -7.26
C ALA A 422 15.10 -20.32 -7.16
N THR A 423 14.17 -20.60 -6.25
CA THR A 423 12.99 -19.76 -5.98
C THR A 423 13.37 -18.40 -5.41
N MET A 424 14.29 -18.34 -4.45
CA MET A 424 14.83 -17.07 -3.94
C MET A 424 15.46 -16.23 -5.06
N ARG A 425 16.29 -16.82 -5.92
CA ARG A 425 16.94 -16.12 -7.03
C ARG A 425 15.95 -15.61 -8.08
N ALA A 426 14.84 -16.31 -8.30
CA ALA A 426 13.82 -15.92 -9.27
C ALA A 426 12.93 -14.77 -8.78
N PHE A 427 12.54 -14.77 -7.50
CA PHE A 427 11.52 -13.84 -7.00
C PHE A 427 12.07 -12.64 -6.22
N ILE A 428 13.21 -12.76 -5.54
CA ILE A 428 13.77 -11.68 -4.71
C ILE A 428 14.19 -10.43 -5.53
N PRO A 429 14.78 -10.52 -6.74
CA PRO A 429 15.24 -9.34 -7.46
C PRO A 429 14.14 -8.27 -7.64
N ALA A 430 12.93 -8.72 -7.98
CA ALA A 430 11.79 -7.82 -8.14
C ALA A 430 11.31 -7.23 -6.80
N MET A 431 11.42 -7.97 -5.68
CA MET A 431 11.14 -7.44 -4.34
C MET A 431 12.12 -6.33 -3.96
N VAL A 432 13.41 -6.52 -4.26
CA VAL A 432 14.47 -5.52 -4.02
C VAL A 432 14.22 -4.26 -4.84
N GLU A 433 13.87 -4.40 -6.12
CA GLU A 433 13.53 -3.27 -6.99
C GLU A 433 12.39 -2.40 -6.42
N ARG A 434 11.43 -3.03 -5.73
CA ARG A 434 10.29 -2.36 -5.09
C ARG A 434 10.54 -1.90 -3.65
N GLY A 435 11.69 -2.22 -3.06
CA GLY A 435 12.00 -1.87 -1.67
C GLY A 435 11.16 -2.60 -0.62
N TRP A 436 10.47 -3.70 -0.98
CA TRP A 436 9.65 -4.46 -0.03
C TRP A 436 9.54 -5.94 -0.43
N GLY A 437 9.72 -6.83 0.55
CA GLY A 437 9.47 -8.26 0.38
C GLY A 437 9.54 -9.02 1.70
N ARG A 438 8.84 -10.16 1.77
CA ARG A 438 8.92 -11.09 2.91
C ARG A 438 9.19 -12.50 2.42
N VAL A 439 10.32 -13.07 2.84
CA VAL A 439 10.70 -14.44 2.49
C VAL A 439 10.73 -15.29 3.75
N VAL A 440 9.99 -16.40 3.74
CA VAL A 440 9.97 -17.37 4.84
C VAL A 440 10.41 -18.73 4.33
N ASN A 441 11.51 -19.24 4.87
CA ASN A 441 12.05 -20.54 4.53
C ASN A 441 11.68 -21.59 5.59
N LEU A 442 11.12 -22.73 5.18
CA LEU A 442 10.79 -23.81 6.10
C LEU A 442 12.03 -24.67 6.37
N ALA A 443 12.62 -24.47 7.55
CA ALA A 443 13.67 -25.30 8.12
C ALA A 443 13.06 -26.48 8.90
N SER A 444 13.73 -26.93 9.96
CA SER A 444 13.25 -27.93 10.90
C SER A 444 14.12 -27.94 12.15
N MET A 445 13.56 -28.35 13.29
CA MET A 445 14.36 -28.70 14.48
C MET A 445 15.43 -29.76 14.17
N ALA A 446 15.21 -30.65 13.20
CA ALA A 446 16.21 -31.62 12.78
C ALA A 446 17.48 -30.95 12.21
N GLY A 447 17.35 -29.76 11.60
CA GLY A 447 18.49 -28.99 11.11
C GLY A 447 19.26 -28.26 12.21
N LYS A 448 18.65 -28.10 13.39
CA LYS A 448 19.34 -27.65 14.59
C LYS A 448 19.99 -28.85 15.27
N ASP A 449 19.20 -29.78 15.77
CA ASP A 449 19.64 -30.82 16.71
C ASP A 449 20.46 -31.94 16.03
N GLY A 450 20.13 -32.25 14.77
CA GLY A 450 20.56 -33.48 14.10
C GLY A 450 19.83 -34.72 14.63
N ASN A 451 19.18 -35.48 13.74
CA ASN A 451 18.50 -36.71 14.11
C ASN A 451 19.26 -37.94 13.58
N PRO A 452 19.47 -38.99 14.42
CA PRO A 452 19.98 -40.28 13.93
C PRO A 452 19.12 -40.79 12.78
N ASN A 453 19.76 -41.45 11.81
CA ASN A 453 19.13 -42.01 10.59
C ASN A 453 18.50 -40.98 9.63
N LEU A 454 18.56 -39.68 9.95
CA LEU A 454 18.07 -38.59 9.10
C LEU A 454 19.19 -37.59 8.82
N SER A 455 20.41 -38.08 8.59
CA SER A 455 21.60 -37.23 8.42
C SER A 455 21.48 -36.28 7.23
N VAL A 456 20.98 -36.75 6.08
CA VAL A 456 20.78 -35.91 4.89
C VAL A 456 19.69 -34.86 5.11
N TYR A 457 18.58 -35.23 5.75
CA TYR A 457 17.50 -34.29 6.06
C TYR A 457 17.99 -33.19 7.01
N SER A 458 18.66 -33.60 8.09
CA SER A 458 19.23 -32.70 9.08
C SER A 458 20.23 -31.74 8.42
N ALA A 459 21.14 -32.25 7.59
CA ALA A 459 22.08 -31.44 6.83
C ALA A 459 21.37 -30.45 5.89
N SER A 460 20.34 -30.90 5.16
CA SER A 460 19.58 -30.03 4.24
C SER A 460 18.86 -28.90 4.96
N LYS A 461 18.26 -29.16 6.13
CA LYS A 461 17.56 -28.14 6.92
C LYS A 461 18.53 -27.21 7.64
N ALA A 462 19.70 -27.70 8.05
CA ALA A 462 20.80 -26.86 8.52
C ALA A 462 21.31 -25.91 7.42
N ALA A 463 21.40 -26.39 6.17
CA ALA A 463 21.77 -25.56 5.03
C ALA A 463 20.73 -24.45 4.76
N VAL A 464 19.44 -24.74 4.86
CA VAL A 464 18.37 -23.72 4.75
C VAL A 464 18.47 -22.66 5.87
N ILE A 465 18.81 -23.07 7.09
CA ILE A 465 19.07 -22.13 8.20
C ILE A 465 20.25 -21.21 7.87
N ALA A 466 21.37 -21.77 7.39
CA ALA A 466 22.55 -21.01 7.03
C ALA A 466 22.30 -20.05 5.85
N LEU A 467 21.60 -20.54 4.81
CA LEU A 467 21.19 -19.75 3.65
C LEU A 467 20.34 -18.54 4.07
N THR A 468 19.34 -18.75 4.91
CA THR A 468 18.46 -17.69 5.45
C THR A 468 19.28 -16.63 6.18
N LYS A 469 20.22 -17.04 7.03
CA LYS A 469 21.10 -16.11 7.77
C LYS A 469 22.01 -15.29 6.85
N SER A 470 22.51 -15.88 5.76
CA SER A 470 23.34 -15.15 4.78
C SER A 470 22.50 -14.16 4.00
N ALA A 471 21.43 -14.63 3.35
CA ALA A 471 20.56 -13.82 2.52
C ALA A 471 19.91 -12.68 3.32
N GLY A 472 19.49 -12.93 4.56
CA GLY A 472 18.93 -11.89 5.43
C GLY A 472 19.91 -10.75 5.74
N LYS A 473 21.22 -11.03 5.81
CA LYS A 473 22.26 -10.00 5.97
C LYS A 473 22.55 -9.26 4.68
N GLU A 474 22.59 -9.99 3.56
CA GLU A 474 22.81 -9.41 2.22
C GLU A 474 21.69 -8.42 1.85
N LEU A 475 20.45 -8.70 2.27
CA LEU A 475 19.25 -7.93 1.93
C LEU A 475 18.81 -6.95 3.03
N ALA A 476 19.53 -6.84 4.14
CA ALA A 476 19.09 -6.10 5.33
C ALA A 476 18.73 -4.62 5.06
N THR A 477 19.33 -4.01 4.04
CA THR A 477 19.14 -2.59 3.68
C THR A 477 18.22 -2.40 2.46
N THR A 478 17.63 -3.46 1.90
CA THR A 478 16.83 -3.39 0.68
C THR A 478 15.31 -3.35 0.95
N GLY A 479 14.90 -3.46 2.21
CA GLY A 479 13.49 -3.59 2.59
C GLY A 479 12.92 -5.02 2.43
N VAL A 480 13.72 -5.98 1.96
CA VAL A 480 13.37 -7.40 1.88
C VAL A 480 13.86 -8.14 3.12
N LEU A 481 12.95 -8.72 3.90
CA LEU A 481 13.28 -9.49 5.10
C LEU A 481 13.20 -10.99 4.83
N VAL A 482 14.23 -11.73 5.25
CA VAL A 482 14.33 -13.18 5.01
C VAL A 482 14.49 -13.91 6.34
N ASN A 483 13.50 -14.71 6.72
CA ASN A 483 13.50 -15.46 7.98
C ASN A 483 13.22 -16.95 7.75
N ALA A 484 13.51 -17.77 8.76
CA ALA A 484 13.22 -19.20 8.73
C ALA A 484 12.29 -19.58 9.87
N VAL A 485 11.44 -20.57 9.63
CA VAL A 485 10.67 -21.26 10.68
C VAL A 485 11.22 -22.67 10.84
N ALA A 486 11.48 -23.08 12.08
CA ALA A 486 11.99 -24.40 12.44
C ALA A 486 10.95 -25.16 13.30
N PRO A 487 10.05 -25.93 12.68
CA PRO A 487 9.08 -26.73 13.43
C PRO A 487 9.71 -27.95 14.09
N ALA A 488 9.18 -28.33 15.26
CA ALA A 488 9.30 -29.69 15.78
C ALA A 488 8.34 -30.62 15.03
N VAL A 489 7.87 -31.71 15.66
CA VAL A 489 6.89 -32.60 15.03
C VAL A 489 5.54 -31.90 14.93
N ILE A 490 5.05 -31.79 13.70
CA ILE A 490 3.74 -31.23 13.37
C ILE A 490 2.86 -32.34 12.79
N SER A 491 1.57 -32.33 13.08
CA SER A 491 0.60 -33.26 12.49
C SER A 491 0.36 -32.97 11.00
N THR A 492 1.26 -33.43 10.14
CA THR A 492 1.19 -33.28 8.66
C THR A 492 1.22 -34.65 7.97
N PRO A 493 0.87 -34.73 6.68
CA PRO A 493 0.99 -35.98 5.91
C PRO A 493 2.37 -36.63 5.96
N MET A 494 3.42 -35.83 6.14
CA MET A 494 4.81 -36.29 6.28
C MET A 494 5.03 -37.26 7.46
N ASN A 495 4.17 -37.23 8.48
CA ASN A 495 4.28 -38.09 9.66
C ASN A 495 3.26 -39.24 9.69
N GLN A 496 2.41 -39.40 8.65
CA GLN A 496 1.34 -40.40 8.62
C GLN A 496 1.85 -41.84 8.68
N ASP A 497 3.02 -42.12 8.11
CA ASP A 497 3.64 -43.45 8.09
C ASP A 497 4.58 -43.71 9.28
N THR A 498 4.62 -42.80 10.27
CA THR A 498 5.46 -42.98 11.47
C THR A 498 4.82 -44.00 12.41
N ALA A 499 5.58 -45.02 12.81
CA ALA A 499 5.11 -46.03 13.74
C ALA A 499 4.62 -45.41 15.08
N PRO A 500 3.51 -45.90 15.68
CA PRO A 500 2.89 -45.25 16.84
C PRO A 500 3.81 -45.08 18.06
N ASP A 501 4.69 -46.04 18.29
CA ASP A 501 5.71 -46.03 19.34
C ASP A 501 6.78 -44.96 19.10
N VAL A 502 7.21 -44.79 17.86
CA VAL A 502 8.14 -43.73 17.44
C VAL A 502 7.48 -42.35 17.59
N LEU A 503 6.22 -42.20 17.18
CA LEU A 503 5.48 -40.94 17.33
C LEU A 503 5.27 -40.58 18.81
N ALA A 504 4.93 -41.56 19.65
CA ALA A 504 4.81 -41.38 21.09
C ALA A 504 6.14 -40.99 21.74
N HIS A 505 7.24 -41.63 21.33
CA HIS A 505 8.57 -41.29 21.81
C HIS A 505 8.95 -39.85 21.44
N ILE A 506 8.78 -39.44 20.18
CA ILE A 506 9.14 -38.08 19.74
C ILE A 506 8.24 -37.03 20.39
N THR A 507 6.96 -37.32 20.59
CA THR A 507 6.03 -36.45 21.34
C THR A 507 6.47 -36.30 22.80
N SER A 508 7.03 -37.33 23.42
CA SER A 508 7.51 -37.26 24.81
C SER A 508 8.65 -36.24 25.00
N LEU A 509 9.45 -36.00 23.94
CA LEU A 509 10.54 -35.02 23.90
C LEU A 509 10.04 -33.57 23.82
N ILE A 510 8.76 -33.33 23.52
CA ILE A 510 8.17 -32.00 23.49
C ILE A 510 7.64 -31.67 24.90
N PRO A 511 8.12 -30.58 25.55
CA PRO A 511 7.62 -30.19 26.87
C PRO A 511 6.11 -29.98 26.95
N MET A 512 5.48 -29.44 25.90
CA MET A 512 4.01 -29.32 25.81
C MET A 512 3.24 -30.65 25.67
N LYS A 513 3.94 -31.79 25.56
CA LYS A 513 3.36 -33.15 25.50
C LYS A 513 2.33 -33.37 24.38
N ARG A 514 2.44 -32.59 23.30
CA ARG A 514 1.68 -32.77 22.07
C ARG A 514 2.51 -32.38 20.86
N VAL A 515 2.11 -32.86 19.70
CA VAL A 515 2.60 -32.34 18.42
C VAL A 515 1.97 -30.96 18.13
N GLY A 516 2.67 -30.14 17.35
CA GLY A 516 2.10 -28.92 16.82
C GLY A 516 1.11 -29.21 15.68
N THR A 517 0.30 -28.23 15.33
CA THR A 517 -0.63 -28.31 14.20
C THR A 517 -0.14 -27.45 13.03
N PRO A 518 -0.53 -27.77 11.77
CA PRO A 518 -0.19 -26.93 10.62
C PRO A 518 -0.69 -25.48 10.76
N ALA A 519 -1.87 -25.28 11.37
CA ALA A 519 -2.44 -23.96 11.60
C ALA A 519 -1.56 -23.09 12.52
N GLU A 520 -0.96 -23.68 13.57
CA GLU A 520 -0.06 -22.94 14.46
C GLU A 520 1.22 -22.49 13.75
N VAL A 521 1.75 -23.31 12.84
CA VAL A 521 2.89 -22.92 11.99
C VAL A 521 2.46 -21.80 11.03
N ALA A 522 1.26 -21.90 10.47
CA ALA A 522 0.71 -20.92 9.54
C ALA A 522 0.53 -19.53 10.19
N GLU A 523 0.13 -19.44 11.46
CA GLU A 523 0.05 -18.15 12.19
C GLU A 523 1.42 -17.47 12.29
N LEU A 524 2.47 -18.23 12.61
CA LEU A 524 3.83 -17.69 12.67
C LEU A 524 4.31 -17.23 11.29
N ILE A 525 4.01 -18.01 10.24
CA ILE A 525 4.31 -17.62 8.86
C ILE A 525 3.58 -16.31 8.51
N ALA A 526 2.29 -16.20 8.81
CA ALA A 526 1.50 -15.00 8.55
C ALA A 526 2.09 -13.76 9.24
N TRP A 527 2.48 -13.88 10.52
CA TRP A 527 3.14 -12.79 11.23
C TRP A 527 4.47 -12.41 10.58
N LEU A 528 5.34 -13.37 10.26
CA LEU A 528 6.62 -13.13 9.57
C LEU A 528 6.46 -12.53 8.17
N SER A 529 5.33 -12.78 7.53
CA SER A 529 4.97 -12.24 6.22
C SER A 529 4.26 -10.89 6.26
N SER A 530 3.96 -10.36 7.45
CA SER A 530 3.24 -9.10 7.61
C SER A 530 4.18 -7.87 7.63
N GLY A 531 3.58 -6.69 7.42
CA GLY A 531 4.27 -5.40 7.61
C GLY A 531 4.63 -5.11 9.07
N ASN A 532 4.03 -5.81 10.03
CA ASN A 532 4.33 -5.65 11.46
C ASN A 532 5.75 -6.10 11.82
N VAL A 533 6.35 -6.98 11.01
CA VAL A 533 7.76 -7.34 11.13
C VAL A 533 8.59 -6.33 10.35
N SER A 534 9.19 -5.38 11.08
CA SER A 534 10.01 -4.30 10.53
C SER A 534 11.50 -4.41 10.88
N PHE A 535 11.85 -5.17 11.91
CA PHE A 535 13.23 -5.25 12.44
C PHE A 535 13.71 -6.69 12.67
N SER A 536 13.23 -7.66 11.88
CA SER A 536 13.71 -9.04 11.95
C SER A 536 14.03 -9.61 10.58
N THR A 537 15.30 -9.92 10.36
CA THR A 537 15.82 -10.61 9.17
C THR A 537 16.98 -11.53 9.56
N GLY A 538 17.18 -12.61 8.83
CA GLY A 538 18.16 -13.66 9.11
C GLY A 538 17.86 -14.48 10.36
N ALA A 539 16.68 -14.34 10.97
CA ALA A 539 16.32 -15.03 12.20
C ALA A 539 15.75 -16.43 11.93
N VAL A 540 15.85 -17.31 12.92
CA VAL A 540 15.28 -18.66 12.91
C VAL A 540 14.30 -18.75 14.07
N TYR A 541 13.02 -18.91 13.73
CA TYR A 541 11.93 -18.97 14.69
C TYR A 541 11.54 -20.41 14.96
N ASP A 542 11.71 -20.84 16.21
CA ASP A 542 11.38 -22.20 16.61
C ASP A 542 9.89 -22.30 16.96
N ILE A 543 9.21 -23.27 16.35
CA ILE A 543 7.86 -23.67 16.75
C ILE A 543 7.91 -25.12 17.26
N SER A 544 8.39 -25.24 18.50
CA SER A 544 8.90 -26.51 19.03
C SER A 544 8.16 -27.03 20.28
N GLY A 545 7.18 -26.28 20.79
CA GLY A 545 6.50 -26.62 22.04
C GLY A 545 7.44 -26.72 23.24
N GLY A 546 8.56 -25.98 23.20
CA GLY A 546 9.62 -25.97 24.21
C GLY A 546 10.76 -26.96 23.96
N ARG A 547 10.73 -27.74 22.86
CA ARG A 547 11.78 -28.75 22.57
C ARG A 547 13.13 -28.11 22.21
N ALA A 548 13.14 -26.92 21.62
CA ALA A 548 14.37 -26.26 21.21
C ALA A 548 15.22 -25.86 22.43
N THR A 549 16.55 -26.02 22.32
CA THR A 549 17.48 -25.76 23.43
C THR A 549 18.54 -24.68 23.11
N TYR A 550 18.53 -24.10 21.90
CA TYR A 550 19.42 -23.00 21.49
C TYR A 550 18.92 -22.18 20.29
#